data_AF-A0AAV1STR3-F1
#
_entry.id   AF-A0AAV1STR3-F1
#
_cell.length_a   1.000
_cell.length_b   1.000
_cell.length_c   1.000
_cell.angle_alpha   90.00
_cell.angle_beta   90.00
_cell.angle_gamma   90.00
#
_symmetry.space_group_name_H-M   'P 1'
#
loop_
_entity.id
_entity.type
_entity.pdbx_description
1 polymer ?
#
loop_
_entity_poly.entity_id
_entity_poly.type
_entity_poly.pdbx_seq_one_letter_code
_entity_poly.pdbx_strand_id
1 'polypeptide(L)'
;MVSYCENDVDCRRLLQLLHFGEKFDSGNCGNTCDNCSKIKTLVEKDVTESAKQLVELVKLTRQQFSSSHILEVYRGSLSQFVKKYRHEKLSLHGAGKHLPKGEACRILRYLVIEDFLAEDVKKSDIYGSVSSVLKVNESKAYKLHSGGAKDCFKGKCEATSARGSLVPGKFCAPQAGIPVQSQSEVDLNLSAKLYSALRMLRTVLVKEAGEGVMAYHIFG
;
A
#
# COMPACT_ATOMS: atom_id res chain seq x y z
N MET A 1 -2.24 4.96 12.16
CA MET A 1 -2.99 5.23 10.91
C MET A 1 -2.17 4.98 9.65
N VAL A 2 -0.93 5.49 9.51
CA VAL A 2 -0.10 5.28 8.30
C VAL A 2 0.18 3.80 8.00
N SER A 3 0.51 3.02 9.04
CA SER A 3 0.72 1.57 8.93
C SER A 3 -0.48 0.83 8.29
N TYR A 4 -1.72 1.27 8.57
CA TYR A 4 -2.90 0.69 7.92
C TYR A 4 -2.90 0.92 6.42
N CYS A 5 -2.56 2.13 5.96
CA CYS A 5 -2.56 2.48 4.54
C CYS A 5 -1.45 1.76 3.77
N GLU A 6 -0.24 1.71 4.34
CA GLU A 6 0.94 1.07 3.73
C GLU A 6 0.87 -0.46 3.80
N ASN A 7 0.09 -1.03 4.73
CA ASN A 7 -0.14 -2.47 4.79
C ASN A 7 -1.03 -2.92 3.64
N ASP A 8 -0.35 -3.36 2.60
CA ASP A 8 -0.91 -3.78 1.34
C ASP A 8 -1.08 -5.30 1.25
N VAL A 9 -0.87 -6.00 2.38
CA VAL A 9 -0.71 -7.46 2.50
C VAL A 9 -1.90 -8.06 3.25
N ASP A 10 -2.13 -7.59 4.46
CA ASP A 10 -3.15 -8.13 5.36
C ASP A 10 -4.55 -7.66 4.96
N CYS A 11 -5.57 -8.43 5.31
CA CYS A 11 -6.96 -8.05 5.06
C CYS A 11 -7.27 -6.69 5.72
N ARG A 12 -7.86 -5.74 4.97
CA ARG A 12 -8.23 -4.43 5.53
C ARG A 12 -9.17 -4.56 6.72
N ARG A 13 -10.14 -5.48 6.65
CA ARG A 13 -11.10 -5.74 7.72
C ARG A 13 -10.42 -6.30 8.97
N LEU A 14 -9.47 -7.22 8.79
CA LEU A 14 -8.64 -7.71 9.90
C LEU A 14 -7.90 -6.55 10.59
N LEU A 15 -7.21 -5.71 9.82
CA LEU A 15 -6.41 -4.61 10.37
C LEU A 15 -7.28 -3.60 11.14
N GLN A 16 -8.47 -3.28 10.63
CA GLN A 16 -9.42 -2.41 11.32
C GLN A 16 -9.91 -3.02 12.64
N LEU A 17 -10.35 -4.27 12.62
CA LEU A 17 -10.91 -4.94 13.80
C LEU A 17 -9.84 -5.17 14.87
N LEU A 18 -8.64 -5.58 14.45
CA LEU A 18 -7.50 -5.75 15.35
C LEU A 18 -7.10 -4.42 16.04
N HIS A 19 -7.23 -3.28 15.34
CA HIS A 19 -7.00 -1.97 15.95
C HIS A 19 -7.96 -1.68 17.13
N PHE A 20 -9.18 -2.19 17.07
CA PHE A 20 -10.17 -2.10 18.15
C PHE A 20 -10.10 -3.29 19.14
N GLY A 21 -9.11 -4.18 19.00
CA GLY A 21 -8.95 -5.34 19.87
C GLY A 21 -9.87 -6.52 19.54
N GLU A 22 -10.60 -6.46 18.42
CA GLU A 22 -11.44 -7.55 17.95
C GLU A 22 -10.64 -8.56 17.13
N LYS A 23 -10.91 -9.85 17.37
CA LYS A 23 -10.31 -10.93 16.59
C LYS A 23 -11.18 -11.23 15.38
N PHE A 24 -10.57 -11.24 14.20
CA PHE A 24 -11.23 -11.55 12.95
C PHE A 24 -10.39 -12.53 12.15
N ASP A 25 -11.00 -13.53 11.54
CA ASP A 25 -10.29 -14.37 10.57
C ASP A 25 -10.40 -13.76 9.17
N SER A 26 -9.24 -13.52 8.55
CA SER A 26 -9.15 -12.99 7.18
C SER A 26 -9.91 -13.83 6.15
N GLY A 27 -10.09 -15.14 6.39
CA GLY A 27 -10.90 -16.02 5.55
C GLY A 27 -12.37 -15.57 5.43
N ASN A 28 -12.91 -14.95 6.48
CA ASN A 28 -14.27 -14.43 6.51
C ASN A 28 -14.44 -13.10 5.75
N CYS A 29 -13.36 -12.52 5.18
CA CYS A 29 -13.48 -11.31 4.37
C CYS A 29 -14.23 -11.55 3.06
N GLY A 30 -14.16 -12.76 2.49
CA GLY A 30 -14.81 -13.09 1.22
C GLY A 30 -14.33 -12.23 0.03
N ASN A 31 -13.05 -11.85 -0.01
CA ASN A 31 -12.46 -11.03 -1.07
C ASN A 31 -13.12 -9.65 -1.31
N THR A 32 -13.83 -9.11 -0.31
CA THR A 32 -14.56 -7.83 -0.42
C THR A 32 -13.67 -6.59 -0.26
N CYS A 33 -12.49 -6.71 0.35
CA CYS A 33 -11.55 -5.59 0.46
C CYS A 33 -10.50 -5.59 -0.65
N ASP A 34 -9.91 -4.43 -0.93
CA ASP A 34 -8.90 -4.26 -1.99
C ASP A 34 -7.68 -5.18 -1.77
N ASN A 35 -7.27 -5.38 -0.52
CA ASN A 35 -6.16 -6.25 -0.18
C ASN A 35 -6.47 -7.74 -0.45
N CYS A 36 -7.70 -8.22 -0.23
CA CYS A 36 -8.05 -9.61 -0.50
C CYS A 36 -8.42 -9.84 -1.98
N SER A 37 -8.98 -8.83 -2.63
CA SER A 37 -9.35 -8.88 -4.06
C SER A 37 -8.13 -8.96 -4.98
N LYS A 38 -7.01 -8.33 -4.59
CA LYS A 38 -5.73 -8.47 -5.31
C LYS A 38 -5.18 -9.88 -5.06
N ILE A 39 -5.13 -10.73 -6.10
CA ILE A 39 -4.47 -12.05 -6.05
C ILE A 39 -2.98 -11.83 -5.74
N LYS A 40 -2.48 -12.33 -4.60
CA LYS A 40 -1.12 -12.03 -4.10
C LYS A 40 -0.22 -13.25 -4.12
N THR A 41 0.78 -13.24 -4.99
CA THR A 41 2.06 -13.87 -4.68
C THR A 41 2.84 -12.89 -3.79
N LEU A 42 2.86 -13.18 -2.49
CA LEU A 42 3.72 -12.49 -1.54
C LEU A 42 5.15 -13.00 -1.70
N VAL A 43 6.06 -12.09 -2.02
CA VAL A 43 7.49 -12.40 -2.06
C VAL A 43 8.13 -11.63 -0.91
N GLU A 44 8.56 -12.35 0.11
CA GLU A 44 9.45 -11.78 1.10
C GLU A 44 10.79 -11.50 0.43
N LYS A 45 11.19 -10.23 0.40
CA LYS A 45 12.45 -9.80 -0.18
C LYS A 45 13.32 -9.24 0.93
N ASP A 46 14.53 -9.78 1.03
CA ASP A 46 15.54 -9.20 1.89
C ASP A 46 15.95 -7.83 1.32
N VAL A 47 15.65 -6.76 2.07
CA VAL A 47 16.01 -5.38 1.70
C VAL A 47 17.08 -4.81 2.62
N THR A 48 17.75 -5.66 3.42
CA THR A 48 18.75 -5.25 4.41
C THR A 48 19.87 -4.41 3.77
N GLU A 49 20.32 -4.77 2.57
CA GLU A 49 21.35 -4.01 1.85
C GLU A 49 20.86 -2.66 1.35
N SER A 50 19.64 -2.60 0.78
CA SER A 50 19.01 -1.34 0.38
C SER A 50 18.77 -0.42 1.59
N ALA A 51 18.39 -1.01 2.73
CA ALA A 51 18.21 -0.29 3.99
C ALA A 51 19.50 0.35 4.48
N LYS A 52 20.61 -0.41 4.53
CA LYS A 52 21.93 0.11 4.91
C LYS A 52 22.36 1.26 4.01
N GLN A 53 22.24 1.08 2.69
CA GLN A 53 22.59 2.13 1.71
C GLN A 53 21.74 3.39 1.89
N LEU A 54 20.44 3.27 2.11
CA LEU A 54 19.56 4.43 2.31
C LEU A 54 19.91 5.17 3.60
N VAL A 55 20.12 4.46 4.71
CA VAL A 55 20.53 5.05 5.99
C VAL A 55 21.87 5.77 5.86
N GLU A 56 22.85 5.14 5.19
CA GLU A 56 24.15 5.75 4.94
C GLU A 56 24.04 7.00 4.03
N LEU A 57 23.19 6.96 3.00
CA LEU A 57 22.95 8.09 2.13
C LEU A 57 22.35 9.30 2.88
N VAL A 58 21.42 9.06 3.81
CA VAL A 58 20.88 10.13 4.67
C VAL A 58 21.97 10.73 5.56
N LYS A 59 22.93 9.93 6.05
CA LYS A 59 24.11 10.43 6.78
C LYS A 59 25.02 11.27 5.88
N LEU A 60 25.35 10.79 4.69
CA LEU A 60 26.24 11.50 3.74
C LEU A 60 25.66 12.84 3.28
N THR A 61 24.34 12.92 3.15
CA THR A 61 23.62 14.16 2.82
C THR A 61 23.39 15.07 4.04
N ARG A 62 24.05 14.77 5.17
CA ARG A 62 24.03 15.55 6.42
C ARG A 62 22.64 15.70 7.06
N GLN A 63 21.69 14.83 6.74
CA GLN A 63 20.36 14.82 7.36
C GLN A 63 19.61 16.18 7.19
N GLN A 64 19.74 16.82 6.02
CA GLN A 64 19.12 18.13 5.73
C GLN A 64 18.06 18.07 4.62
N PHE A 65 17.78 16.90 4.07
CA PHE A 65 16.95 16.76 2.88
C PHE A 65 15.72 15.89 3.12
N SER A 66 14.70 16.12 2.30
CA SER A 66 13.44 15.37 2.32
C SER A 66 13.58 13.98 1.71
N SER A 67 12.65 13.09 2.05
CA SER A 67 12.58 11.72 1.52
C SER A 67 12.55 11.67 -0.01
N SER A 68 11.83 12.59 -0.66
CA SER A 68 11.80 12.71 -2.12
C SER A 68 13.19 12.96 -2.73
N HIS A 69 14.00 13.83 -2.14
CA HIS A 69 15.35 14.12 -2.65
C HIS A 69 16.29 12.94 -2.45
N ILE A 70 16.25 12.31 -1.27
CA ILE A 70 17.05 11.12 -0.98
C ILE A 70 16.72 10.00 -1.98
N LEU A 71 15.44 9.81 -2.31
CA LEU A 71 14.99 8.84 -3.29
C LEU A 71 15.52 9.15 -4.70
N GLU A 72 15.54 10.42 -5.10
CA GLU A 72 16.11 10.85 -6.38
C GLU A 72 17.61 10.55 -6.47
N VAL A 73 18.37 10.87 -5.42
CA VAL A 73 19.81 10.58 -5.36
C VAL A 73 20.06 9.08 -5.39
N TYR A 74 19.33 8.30 -4.58
CA TYR A 74 19.51 6.84 -4.50
C TYR A 74 19.23 6.14 -5.84
N ARG A 75 18.22 6.59 -6.59
CA ARG A 75 17.90 6.02 -7.91
C ARG A 75 18.78 6.56 -9.04
N GLY A 76 19.67 7.52 -8.76
CA GLY A 76 20.62 8.05 -9.73
C GLY A 76 20.03 9.14 -10.65
N SER A 77 19.02 9.86 -10.18
CA SER A 77 18.44 11.00 -10.92
C SER A 77 19.48 12.10 -11.09
N LEU A 78 19.43 12.79 -12.23
CA LEU A 78 20.25 13.96 -12.55
C LEU A 78 19.41 15.25 -12.54
N SER A 79 18.44 15.33 -11.63
CA SER A 79 17.61 16.51 -11.47
C SER A 79 18.47 17.74 -11.14
N GLN A 80 17.96 18.93 -11.49
CA GLN A 80 18.67 20.19 -11.23
C GLN A 80 18.99 20.35 -9.74
N PHE A 81 18.10 19.86 -8.87
CA PHE A 81 18.29 19.90 -7.43
C PHE A 81 19.43 18.98 -6.97
N VAL A 82 19.54 17.75 -7.51
CA VAL A 82 20.69 16.85 -7.25
C VAL A 82 22.01 17.51 -7.67
N LYS A 83 22.07 18.07 -8.88
CA LYS A 83 23.27 18.76 -9.39
C LYS A 83 23.65 19.98 -8.57
N LYS A 84 22.66 20.76 -8.11
CA LYS A 84 22.87 21.97 -7.30
C LYS A 84 23.63 21.65 -6.02
N TYR A 85 23.31 20.54 -5.36
CA TYR A 85 23.98 20.11 -4.12
C TYR A 85 25.18 19.18 -4.36
N ARG A 86 25.56 18.93 -5.62
CA ARG A 86 26.65 18.02 -6.00
C ARG A 86 26.45 16.59 -5.51
N HIS A 87 25.20 16.16 -5.33
CA HIS A 87 24.87 14.83 -4.83
C HIS A 87 25.04 13.74 -5.90
N GLU A 88 25.27 14.12 -7.16
CA GLU A 88 25.68 13.19 -8.24
C GLU A 88 27.07 12.60 -8.02
N LYS A 89 27.90 13.21 -7.16
CA LYS A 89 29.26 12.75 -6.86
C LYS A 89 29.34 11.80 -5.67
N LEU A 90 28.23 11.57 -4.99
CA LEU A 90 28.18 10.67 -3.84
C LEU A 90 28.35 9.22 -4.31
N SER A 91 29.08 8.41 -3.54
CA SER A 91 29.33 6.99 -3.83
C SER A 91 28.05 6.17 -3.98
N LEU A 92 26.99 6.56 -3.27
CA LEU A 92 25.69 5.89 -3.26
C LEU A 92 24.69 6.46 -4.29
N HIS A 93 25.10 7.43 -5.11
CA HIS A 93 24.26 7.92 -6.22
C HIS A 93 24.03 6.79 -7.22
N GLY A 94 22.76 6.47 -7.49
CA GLY A 94 22.41 5.39 -8.43
C GLY A 94 22.52 3.96 -7.89
N ALA A 95 22.88 3.75 -6.63
CA ALA A 95 22.94 2.41 -6.01
C ALA A 95 21.58 1.67 -6.12
N GLY A 96 20.47 2.40 -6.03
CA GLY A 96 19.10 1.89 -6.15
C GLY A 96 18.54 1.89 -7.57
N LYS A 97 19.35 2.05 -8.63
CA LYS A 97 18.85 2.16 -10.02
C LYS A 97 18.10 0.91 -10.49
N HIS A 98 18.44 -0.25 -9.93
CA HIS A 98 17.77 -1.53 -10.23
C HIS A 98 16.34 -1.61 -9.66
N LEU A 99 15.98 -0.75 -8.70
CA LEU A 99 14.64 -0.73 -8.10
C LEU A 99 13.69 0.22 -8.83
N PRO A 100 12.43 -0.19 -9.07
CA PRO A 100 11.40 0.72 -9.54
C PRO A 100 11.13 1.81 -8.48
N LYS A 101 10.64 2.98 -8.93
CA LYS A 101 10.40 4.14 -8.04
C LYS A 101 9.49 3.77 -6.87
N GLY A 102 8.46 2.98 -7.14
CA GLY A 102 7.49 2.52 -6.16
C GLY A 102 8.13 1.67 -5.07
N GLU A 103 8.97 0.68 -5.44
CA GLU A 103 9.67 -0.16 -4.45
C GLU A 103 10.66 0.63 -3.62
N ALA A 104 11.50 1.47 -4.24
CA ALA A 104 12.47 2.28 -3.48
C ALA A 104 11.77 3.26 -2.51
N CYS A 105 10.63 3.84 -2.91
CA CYS A 105 9.80 4.68 -2.04
C CYS A 105 9.22 3.87 -0.87
N ARG A 106 8.71 2.66 -1.14
CA ARG A 106 8.18 1.77 -0.11
C ARG A 106 9.24 1.35 0.91
N ILE A 107 10.44 0.98 0.46
CA ILE A 107 11.57 0.67 1.35
C ILE A 107 11.92 1.88 2.21
N LEU A 108 12.02 3.08 1.62
CA LEU A 108 12.30 4.30 2.39
C LEU A 108 11.24 4.60 3.45
N ARG A 109 9.95 4.45 3.10
CA ARG A 109 8.83 4.62 4.05
C ARG A 109 8.83 3.57 5.14
N TYR A 110 9.15 2.32 4.80
CA TYR A 110 9.29 1.24 5.75
C TYR A 110 10.35 1.56 6.81
N LEU A 111 11.51 2.10 6.40
CA LEU A 111 12.55 2.55 7.34
C LEU A 111 12.09 3.66 8.28
N VAL A 112 11.15 4.52 7.85
CA VAL A 112 10.55 5.54 8.70
C VAL A 112 9.56 4.91 9.70
N ILE A 113 8.75 3.95 9.25
CA ILE A 113 7.77 3.25 10.12
C ILE A 113 8.46 2.41 11.20
N GLU A 114 9.58 1.76 10.86
CA GLU A 114 10.39 0.97 11.80
C GLU A 114 11.36 1.81 12.64
N ASP A 115 11.26 3.14 12.57
CA ASP A 115 12.10 4.17 13.21
C ASP A 115 13.62 4.06 12.96
N PHE A 116 14.07 3.43 11.86
CA PHE A 116 15.47 3.56 11.42
C PHE A 116 15.76 4.99 10.97
N LEU A 117 14.76 5.62 10.36
CA LEU A 117 14.75 7.03 9.97
C LEU A 117 13.61 7.76 10.70
N ALA A 118 13.83 9.04 10.99
CA ALA A 118 12.82 9.92 11.58
C ALA A 118 12.59 11.13 10.67
N GLU A 119 11.34 11.58 10.57
CA GLU A 119 11.00 12.80 9.85
C GLU A 119 10.88 13.98 10.81
N ASP A 120 11.78 14.94 10.65
CA ASP A 120 11.76 16.20 11.38
C ASP A 120 11.04 17.26 10.57
N VAL A 121 10.00 17.85 11.17
CA VAL A 121 9.16 18.84 10.53
C VAL A 121 9.75 20.24 10.76
N LYS A 122 10.23 20.88 9.69
CA LYS A 122 10.66 22.29 9.70
C LYS A 122 9.56 23.16 9.12
N LYS A 123 9.17 24.19 9.86
CA LYS A 123 8.23 25.22 9.39
C LYS A 123 9.02 26.44 8.94
N SER A 124 8.67 27.01 7.79
CA SER A 124 9.20 28.30 7.38
C SER A 124 8.31 29.42 7.91
N ASP A 125 8.94 30.44 8.51
CA ASP A 125 8.21 31.56 9.12
C ASP A 125 7.59 32.49 8.06
N ILE A 126 8.11 32.46 6.83
CA ILE A 126 7.79 33.44 5.79
C ILE A 126 6.51 33.07 5.03
N TYR A 127 6.27 31.79 4.79
CA TYR A 127 5.14 31.31 3.97
C TYR A 127 4.30 30.23 4.64
N GLY A 128 4.61 29.88 5.90
CA GLY A 128 3.97 28.77 6.60
C GLY A 128 4.23 27.41 5.94
N SER A 129 5.18 27.33 5.02
CA SER A 129 5.47 26.09 4.32
C SER A 129 6.15 25.09 5.27
N VAL A 130 5.69 23.85 5.22
CA VAL A 130 6.16 22.77 6.07
C VAL A 130 7.00 21.83 5.24
N SER A 131 8.28 21.68 5.61
CA SER A 131 9.21 20.76 4.97
C SER A 131 9.59 19.65 5.94
N SER A 132 9.49 18.39 5.51
CA SER A 132 10.04 17.26 6.27
C SER A 132 11.49 16.99 5.88
N VAL A 133 12.32 16.73 6.88
CA VAL A 133 13.73 16.41 6.72
C VAL A 133 13.98 15.04 7.35
N LEU A 134 14.68 14.16 6.64
CA LEU A 134 15.04 12.84 7.16
C LEU A 134 16.25 12.94 8.09
N LYS A 135 16.08 12.41 9.29
CA LYS A 135 17.13 12.17 10.29
C LYS A 135 17.33 10.68 10.51
N VAL A 136 18.52 10.31 10.95
CA VAL A 136 18.86 8.92 11.24
C VAL A 136 18.73 8.66 12.73
N ASN A 137 18.06 7.57 13.09
CA ASN A 137 18.10 7.06 14.45
C ASN A 137 19.39 6.27 14.66
N GLU A 138 20.38 6.86 15.32
CA GLU A 138 21.72 6.28 15.46
C GLU A 138 21.70 4.92 16.15
N SER A 139 20.82 4.73 17.13
CA SER A 139 20.73 3.48 17.92
C SER A 139 20.24 2.31 17.06
N LYS A 140 19.15 2.51 16.29
CA LYS A 140 18.61 1.47 15.39
C LYS A 140 19.50 1.29 14.16
N ALA A 141 20.08 2.36 13.63
CA ALA A 141 21.02 2.30 12.51
C ALA A 141 22.28 1.48 12.84
N TYR A 142 22.82 1.58 14.06
CA TYR A 142 23.97 0.76 14.46
C TYR A 142 23.64 -0.73 14.46
N LYS A 143 22.43 -1.12 14.91
CA LYS A 143 21.95 -2.51 14.91
C LYS A 143 21.84 -3.10 13.50
N LEU A 144 21.50 -2.27 12.52
CA LEU A 144 21.43 -2.67 11.11
C LEU A 144 22.83 -2.98 10.54
N HIS A 145 23.84 -2.20 10.94
CA HIS A 145 25.24 -2.44 10.54
C HIS A 145 25.91 -3.58 11.31
N SER A 146 25.54 -3.82 12.57
CA SER A 146 26.12 -4.89 13.40
C SER A 146 25.57 -6.29 13.09
N GLY A 147 24.76 -6.45 12.04
CA GLY A 147 24.31 -7.75 11.53
C GLY A 147 23.22 -8.46 12.36
N GLY A 148 22.61 -7.77 13.34
CA GLY A 148 21.67 -8.40 14.29
C GLY A 148 20.24 -8.59 13.79
N ALA A 149 19.84 -7.94 12.70
CA ALA A 149 18.48 -8.00 12.19
C ALA A 149 18.49 -8.19 10.66
N LYS A 150 17.91 -9.30 10.19
CA LYS A 150 17.49 -9.46 8.79
C LYS A 150 16.19 -8.71 8.63
N ASP A 151 16.17 -7.69 7.79
CA ASP A 151 14.98 -6.87 7.58
C ASP A 151 14.23 -7.41 6.36
N CYS A 152 13.26 -8.28 6.62
CA CYS A 152 12.43 -8.90 5.59
C CYS A 152 11.28 -7.95 5.24
N PHE A 153 11.42 -7.24 4.13
CA PHE A 153 10.33 -6.43 3.61
C PHE A 153 9.36 -7.33 2.84
N LYS A 154 8.10 -7.32 3.29
CA LYS A 154 6.99 -7.96 2.57
C LYS A 154 6.56 -7.07 1.41
N GLY A 155 7.25 -7.22 0.29
CA GLY A 155 6.97 -6.51 -0.95
C GLY A 155 6.02 -7.28 -1.87
N LYS A 156 5.32 -6.55 -2.73
CA LYS A 156 4.63 -7.13 -3.89
C LYS A 156 5.62 -7.26 -5.03
N CYS A 157 5.60 -8.38 -5.74
CA CYS A 157 6.13 -8.45 -7.11
C CYS A 157 4.98 -8.18 -8.09
N GLU A 158 5.08 -7.13 -8.89
CA GLU A 158 4.26 -6.99 -10.10
C GLU A 158 4.88 -7.88 -11.17
N ALA A 159 4.23 -9.01 -11.47
CA ALA A 159 4.60 -9.81 -12.62
C ALA A 159 4.18 -9.04 -13.89
N THR A 160 5.12 -8.37 -14.55
CA THR A 160 4.91 -7.91 -15.92
C THR A 160 4.80 -9.14 -16.81
N SER A 161 3.61 -9.36 -17.37
CA SER A 161 3.30 -10.48 -18.25
C SER A 161 4.21 -10.50 -19.48
N ALA A 162 5.27 -11.32 -19.44
CA ALA A 162 5.94 -11.83 -20.62
C ALA A 162 5.54 -13.30 -20.80
N ARG A 163 5.01 -13.62 -21.98
CA ARG A 163 4.51 -14.94 -22.39
C ARG A 163 5.56 -16.04 -22.15
N GLY A 164 5.13 -17.16 -21.58
CA GLY A 164 5.89 -18.41 -21.56
C GLY A 164 5.14 -19.52 -20.82
N SER A 165 4.67 -20.52 -21.57
CA SER A 165 4.10 -21.79 -21.09
C SER A 165 4.95 -22.45 -20.01
N LEU A 166 4.31 -23.17 -19.07
CA LEU A 166 4.64 -24.57 -18.68
C LEU A 166 3.64 -25.09 -17.60
N VAL A 167 2.77 -26.01 -18.06
CA VAL A 167 2.20 -27.26 -17.49
C VAL A 167 1.84 -27.40 -15.98
N PRO A 168 0.68 -28.01 -15.63
CA PRO A 168 0.11 -28.01 -14.28
C PRO A 168 0.50 -29.24 -13.43
N GLY A 169 0.68 -29.03 -12.12
CA GLY A 169 0.96 -30.07 -11.12
C GLY A 169 0.02 -30.02 -9.90
N LYS A 170 -1.02 -30.86 -9.96
CA LYS A 170 -1.73 -31.63 -8.89
C LYS A 170 -1.88 -31.12 -7.43
N PHE A 171 -3.18 -30.94 -7.08
CA PHE A 171 -3.94 -31.18 -5.81
C PHE A 171 -3.71 -30.23 -4.60
N CYS A 172 -4.73 -29.86 -3.79
CA CYS A 172 -5.86 -30.62 -3.22
C CYS A 172 -7.21 -29.87 -3.18
N ALA A 173 -8.29 -30.66 -3.14
CA ALA A 173 -9.70 -30.26 -3.01
C ALA A 173 -10.11 -29.93 -1.56
N PRO A 174 -11.23 -29.20 -1.40
CA PRO A 174 -12.32 -29.68 -0.54
C PRO A 174 -13.63 -29.83 -1.34
N GLN A 175 -14.32 -30.95 -1.09
CA GLN A 175 -15.65 -31.25 -1.63
C GLN A 175 -16.77 -30.69 -0.74
N ALA A 176 -17.91 -30.45 -1.41
CA ALA A 176 -19.29 -30.40 -0.94
C ALA A 176 -19.69 -29.23 -0.02
N GLY A 177 -20.69 -28.41 -0.31
CA GLY A 177 -21.68 -28.42 -1.38
C GLY A 177 -22.88 -27.60 -0.91
N ILE A 178 -23.07 -26.42 -1.50
CA ILE A 178 -24.36 -25.75 -1.58
C ILE A 178 -24.54 -25.42 -3.06
N PRO A 179 -25.65 -25.80 -3.72
CA PRO A 179 -25.80 -25.58 -5.15
C PRO A 179 -25.87 -24.07 -5.40
N VAL A 180 -24.80 -23.53 -5.99
CA VAL A 180 -24.84 -22.25 -6.68
C VAL A 180 -25.72 -22.48 -7.89
N GLN A 181 -27.00 -22.11 -7.80
CA GLN A 181 -27.86 -22.08 -8.96
C GLN A 181 -27.24 -21.12 -9.97
N SER A 182 -26.93 -21.67 -11.14
CA SER A 182 -26.54 -20.95 -12.34
C SER A 182 -27.67 -19.96 -12.69
N GLN A 183 -27.53 -18.70 -12.28
CA GLN A 183 -28.42 -17.64 -12.74
C GLN A 183 -28.19 -17.48 -14.25
N SER A 184 -29.24 -17.76 -15.01
CA SER A 184 -29.21 -17.62 -16.47
C SER A 184 -29.00 -16.14 -16.81
N GLU A 185 -28.31 -15.82 -17.92
CA GLU A 185 -28.11 -14.43 -18.36
C GLU A 185 -29.44 -13.66 -18.56
N VAL A 186 -30.55 -14.38 -18.69
CA VAL A 186 -31.92 -13.87 -18.77
C VAL A 186 -32.38 -13.28 -17.42
N ASP A 187 -31.97 -13.88 -16.30
CA ASP A 187 -32.35 -13.44 -14.95
C ASP A 187 -31.66 -12.14 -14.53
N LEU A 188 -30.42 -11.91 -14.99
CA LEU A 188 -29.68 -10.66 -14.73
C LEU A 188 -30.31 -9.45 -15.44
N ASN A 189 -30.78 -9.64 -16.67
CA ASN A 189 -31.45 -8.58 -17.43
C ASN A 189 -32.84 -8.25 -16.87
N LEU A 190 -33.59 -9.26 -16.44
CA LEU A 190 -34.90 -9.07 -15.83
C LEU A 190 -34.77 -8.40 -14.45
N SER A 191 -33.83 -8.85 -13.61
CA SER A 191 -33.57 -8.26 -12.30
C SER A 191 -33.11 -6.80 -12.38
N ALA A 192 -32.28 -6.43 -13.37
CA ALA A 192 -31.90 -5.04 -13.60
C ALA A 192 -33.10 -4.14 -13.96
N LYS A 193 -34.02 -4.64 -14.80
CA LYS A 193 -35.27 -3.93 -15.15
C LYS A 193 -36.22 -3.81 -13.96
N LEU A 194 -36.36 -4.85 -13.16
CA LEU A 194 -37.16 -4.82 -11.94
C LEU A 194 -36.58 -3.84 -10.92
N TYR A 195 -35.26 -3.84 -10.73
CA TYR A 195 -34.58 -2.90 -9.82
C TYR A 195 -34.80 -1.44 -10.22
N SER A 196 -34.69 -1.11 -11.51
CA SER A 196 -34.94 0.25 -11.99
C SER A 196 -36.41 0.66 -11.83
N ALA A 197 -37.35 -0.24 -12.15
CA ALA A 197 -38.78 -0.01 -11.96
C ALA A 197 -39.15 0.21 -10.48
N LEU A 198 -38.65 -0.64 -9.57
CA LEU A 198 -38.85 -0.49 -8.13
C LEU A 198 -38.22 0.79 -7.61
N ARG A 199 -37.03 1.17 -8.08
CA ARG A 199 -36.40 2.45 -7.71
C ARG A 199 -37.26 3.65 -8.15
N MET A 200 -37.85 3.60 -9.35
CA MET A 200 -38.78 4.64 -9.82
C MET A 200 -40.06 4.68 -8.99
N LEU A 201 -40.67 3.53 -8.70
CA LEU A 201 -41.84 3.42 -7.83
C LEU A 201 -41.55 4.01 -6.44
N ARG A 202 -40.38 3.70 -5.86
CA ARG A 202 -39.94 4.26 -4.58
C ARG A 202 -39.90 5.79 -4.61
N THR A 203 -39.44 6.39 -5.70
CA THR A 203 -39.44 7.86 -5.83
C THR A 203 -40.83 8.47 -5.97
N VAL A 204 -41.77 7.76 -6.60
CA VAL A 204 -43.16 8.21 -6.71
C VAL A 204 -43.84 8.16 -5.34
N LEU A 205 -43.72 7.04 -4.62
CA LEU A 205 -44.30 6.87 -3.29
C LEU A 205 -43.74 7.89 -2.29
N VAL A 206 -42.45 8.23 -2.36
CA VAL A 206 -41.87 9.30 -1.52
C VAL A 206 -42.51 10.66 -1.80
N LYS A 207 -42.84 10.97 -3.05
CA LYS A 207 -43.51 12.24 -3.40
C LYS A 207 -44.96 12.27 -2.89
N GLU A 208 -45.61 11.11 -2.81
CA GLU A 208 -46.99 10.98 -2.34
C GLU A 208 -47.10 10.91 -0.81
N ALA A 209 -46.06 10.42 -0.11
CA ALA A 209 -46.09 10.11 1.32
C ALA A 209 -46.01 11.31 2.28
N GLY A 210 -46.04 12.54 1.78
CA GLY A 210 -46.02 13.77 2.59
C GLY A 210 -44.65 14.16 3.15
N GLU A 211 -44.59 15.21 3.96
CA GLU A 211 -43.33 15.71 4.54
C GLU A 211 -42.73 14.73 5.56
N GLY A 212 -41.43 14.48 5.46
CA GLY A 212 -40.66 13.67 6.43
C GLY A 212 -40.44 12.20 6.04
N VAL A 213 -41.07 11.70 4.97
CA VAL A 213 -40.83 10.33 4.48
C VAL A 213 -39.67 10.32 3.48
N MET A 214 -38.65 9.50 3.76
CA MET A 214 -37.48 9.32 2.92
C MET A 214 -37.54 7.99 2.17
N ALA A 215 -36.78 7.85 1.09
CA ALA A 215 -36.84 6.69 0.23
C ALA A 215 -36.57 5.35 0.93
N TYR A 216 -35.73 5.33 1.96
CA TYR A 216 -35.43 4.13 2.76
C TYR A 216 -36.53 3.76 3.76
N HIS A 217 -37.52 4.64 4.00
CA HIS A 217 -38.71 4.32 4.82
C HIS A 217 -39.77 3.52 4.05
N ILE A 218 -39.74 3.56 2.71
CA ILE A 218 -40.70 2.82 1.86
C ILE A 218 -40.27 1.36 1.73
N PHE A 219 -39.07 1.14 1.18
CA PHE A 219 -38.34 -0.14 1.25
C PHE A 219 -36.83 0.07 1.05
N GLY A 220 -36.04 -0.76 1.74
CA GLY A 220 -34.57 -0.74 1.76
C GLY A 220 -33.94 -1.17 0.44
#